data_AF-A0A7T5R373-F1
#
_entry.id   AF-A0A7T5R373-F1
#
_cell.length_a   1.000
_cell.length_b   1.000
_cell.length_c   1.000
_cell.angle_alpha   90.00
_cell.angle_beta   90.00
_cell.angle_gamma   90.00
#
_symmetry.space_group_name_H-M   'P 1'
#
loop_
_entity.id
_entity.type
_entity.pdbx_description
1 polymer ?
#
loop_
_entity_poly.entity_id
_entity_poly.type
_entity_poly.pdbx_seq_one_letter_code
_entity_poly.pdbx_strand_id
1 'polypeptide(L)'
;MSRHQGEASGRSIPSIAKKPTCRPSLTALFIAAAMLTSAAPAIADTAVGQPLKFKPGNDNQVSAATTLVVQPSETALSRRVAELQQRFGNLVRDVKLVVIDKDWFQKNAVLNGVPPYQYALPPAQAQTVRQLTEEFVRSRSGLPFPAESFTGLEKDMLSAEAQSYRRPYGETERDIEGGQQNICLLFPHYADWDRDFYYRTLLGLNPAIHGDIARAPLRDPQSLEFLKRFVDYHEIGHCYDRWNVPQMARAQNGGQFLTNRHRAEVFAEVFANLMLARDGYAGFSQKQADFRLAIAGLSGPVKATLSSPREVDFYMTSVYLLHEGSRNAGMEIERLGNARLQAMNMEEILNMTNEITNRSVLDLQDVSAAVGYMMYNAYDFTSWEEARLTNPVIERRYQIAQRLKADMESAVQRTLDLGARSQPVLQPSSFNFERVPTSSLDASALQTRVRELANDLQARMGFNRSRENLIRVYAERKDELRRTLEGADAAARERAVVDLRLMMMALRQVYDSLPLTATPTRISYQMHGLQTTMKLAA
;
A
#
# COMPACT_ATOMS: atom_id res chain seq x y z
N MET A 1 -39.35 -62.61 -23.76
CA MET A 1 -38.24 -62.79 -24.74
C MET A 1 -36.99 -62.23 -24.09
N SER A 2 -36.22 -63.09 -23.40
CA SER A 2 -34.93 -63.67 -23.84
C SER A 2 -33.79 -62.63 -23.85
N ARG A 3 -32.95 -62.55 -22.80
CA ARG A 3 -31.66 -63.26 -22.58
C ARG A 3 -30.60 -63.04 -23.67
N HIS A 4 -29.50 -62.36 -23.30
CA HIS A 4 -28.07 -62.74 -23.38
C HIS A 4 -27.24 -61.60 -22.79
N GLN A 5 -26.51 -61.74 -21.66
CA GLN A 5 -25.21 -62.39 -21.42
C GLN A 5 -24.04 -61.88 -22.28
N GLY A 6 -22.98 -61.42 -21.60
CA GLY A 6 -21.66 -61.08 -22.15
C GLY A 6 -20.75 -60.49 -21.07
N GLU A 7 -19.96 -61.35 -20.42
CA GLU A 7 -18.94 -61.08 -19.40
C GLU A 7 -17.72 -60.31 -19.94
N ALA A 8 -16.95 -59.63 -19.08
CA ALA A 8 -15.56 -60.03 -18.76
C ALA A 8 -14.73 -58.93 -18.05
N SER A 9 -14.02 -59.37 -17.00
CA SER A 9 -12.74 -58.87 -16.45
C SER A 9 -12.73 -57.46 -15.82
N GLY A 10 -12.30 -57.23 -14.58
CA GLY A 10 -11.34 -57.95 -13.76
C GLY A 10 -10.03 -57.16 -13.71
N ARG A 11 -9.89 -56.22 -12.76
CA ARG A 11 -8.60 -55.82 -12.17
C ARG A 11 -8.80 -55.07 -10.85
N SER A 12 -8.38 -55.75 -9.79
CA SER A 12 -8.15 -55.30 -8.42
C SER A 12 -6.98 -54.32 -8.33
N ILE A 13 -7.12 -53.22 -7.59
CA ILE A 13 -6.00 -52.46 -6.98
C ILE A 13 -6.42 -52.03 -5.56
N PRO A 14 -5.53 -52.10 -4.55
CA PRO A 14 -5.89 -52.37 -3.17
C PRO A 14 -6.09 -51.12 -2.30
N SER A 15 -6.81 -51.31 -1.19
CA SER A 15 -6.79 -50.40 -0.04
C SER A 15 -5.40 -50.41 0.61
N ILE A 16 -4.82 -49.23 0.83
CA ILE A 16 -3.70 -49.06 1.75
C ILE A 16 -4.07 -48.00 2.79
N ALA A 17 -3.72 -48.34 4.02
CA ALA A 17 -4.06 -47.69 5.26
C ALA A 17 -3.30 -46.38 5.52
N LYS A 18 -3.89 -45.66 6.46
CA LYS A 18 -3.49 -44.46 7.21
C LYS A 18 -2.01 -44.30 7.63
N LYS A 19 -1.64 -43.00 7.69
CA LYS A 19 -0.69 -42.25 8.58
C LYS A 19 0.79 -42.12 8.15
N PRO A 20 1.55 -41.09 8.61
CA PRO A 20 1.18 -39.76 9.14
C PRO A 20 2.02 -38.56 8.60
N THR A 21 1.56 -37.34 8.91
CA THR A 21 2.33 -36.11 9.20
C THR A 21 3.46 -35.64 8.27
N CYS A 22 3.19 -34.53 7.56
CA CYS A 22 4.14 -33.42 7.42
C CYS A 22 3.33 -32.11 7.43
N ARG A 23 3.27 -31.45 8.59
CA ARG A 23 2.82 -30.05 8.71
C ARG A 23 3.95 -29.16 8.20
N PRO A 24 3.75 -28.23 7.26
CA PRO A 24 4.56 -27.03 7.22
C PRO A 24 4.06 -26.08 8.31
N SER A 25 4.98 -25.64 9.16
CA SER A 25 4.78 -24.63 10.19
C SER A 25 4.19 -23.34 9.58
N LEU A 26 3.00 -22.97 10.02
CA LEU A 26 2.43 -21.63 9.89
C LEU A 26 3.25 -20.69 10.78
N THR A 27 4.31 -20.12 10.23
CA THR A 27 5.04 -19.02 10.89
C THR A 27 5.54 -18.06 9.81
N ALA A 28 5.17 -16.79 9.99
CA ALA A 28 5.65 -15.60 9.29
C ALA A 28 5.17 -15.38 7.83
N LEU A 29 4.07 -14.63 7.69
CA LEU A 29 3.93 -13.65 6.61
C LEU A 29 3.03 -12.49 7.08
N PHE A 30 3.59 -11.58 7.87
CA PHE A 30 3.01 -10.27 8.19
C PHE A 30 4.14 -9.24 8.31
N ILE A 31 4.62 -8.75 7.16
CA ILE A 31 5.40 -7.52 7.03
C ILE A 31 5.12 -6.96 5.63
N ALA A 32 4.52 -5.76 5.55
CA ALA A 32 4.86 -4.68 4.60
C ALA A 32 3.75 -3.61 4.51
N ALA A 33 3.67 -2.75 5.53
CA ALA A 33 3.07 -1.41 5.37
C ALA A 33 3.71 -0.42 6.35
N ALA A 34 5.05 -0.39 6.39
CA ALA A 34 5.82 0.65 7.07
C ALA A 34 7.30 0.59 6.65
N MET A 35 7.65 0.86 5.39
CA MET A 35 9.03 1.19 5.01
C MET A 35 9.08 2.11 3.80
N LEU A 36 9.39 3.38 4.04
CA LEU A 36 10.29 4.23 3.24
C LEU A 36 10.34 5.65 3.83
N THR A 37 11.11 5.85 4.90
CA THR A 37 11.79 7.13 5.20
C THR A 37 13.03 6.84 6.07
N SER A 38 14.19 6.72 5.43
CA SER A 38 15.48 6.88 6.11
C SER A 38 16.33 7.85 5.31
N ALA A 39 16.38 9.10 5.79
CA ALA A 39 17.52 10.02 5.75
C ALA A 39 17.02 11.41 6.20
N ALA A 40 17.15 11.72 7.49
CA ALA A 40 17.20 13.10 7.96
C ALA A 40 18.65 13.37 8.39
N PRO A 41 19.28 14.48 7.93
CA PRO A 41 20.58 14.88 8.45
C PRO A 41 20.41 15.46 9.85
N ALA A 42 21.32 15.07 10.74
CA ALA A 42 21.46 15.66 12.06
C ALA A 42 21.82 17.14 11.93
N ILE A 43 21.05 18.00 12.61
CA ILE A 43 21.54 19.30 13.09
C ILE A 43 21.25 19.31 14.59
N ALA A 44 22.33 19.24 15.35
CA ALA A 44 22.37 19.38 16.79
C ALA A 44 22.50 20.85 17.21
N ASP A 45 22.30 21.08 18.51
CA ASP A 45 22.51 22.28 19.34
C ASP A 45 21.21 22.98 19.76
N THR A 46 20.92 23.28 21.03
CA THR A 46 21.60 23.10 22.32
C THR A 46 20.56 23.27 23.43
N ALA A 47 20.52 22.39 24.43
CA ALA A 47 20.04 22.74 25.77
C ALA A 47 20.68 21.76 26.77
N VAL A 48 21.64 22.30 27.51
CA VAL A 48 22.49 21.61 28.48
C VAL A 48 21.67 21.20 29.70
N GLY A 49 21.57 19.89 29.95
CA GLY A 49 21.22 19.29 31.23
C GLY A 49 22.25 18.22 31.55
N GLN A 50 22.90 18.34 32.71
CA GLN A 50 24.12 17.59 33.07
C GLN A 50 23.97 16.05 32.96
N PRO A 51 25.03 15.33 32.53
CA PRO A 51 25.00 13.86 32.51
C PRO A 51 25.10 13.31 33.94
N LEU A 52 24.07 12.56 34.35
CA LEU A 52 24.16 11.64 35.48
C LEU A 52 25.22 10.57 35.16
N LYS A 53 26.36 10.63 35.85
CA LYS A 53 27.41 9.60 35.78
C LYS A 53 26.85 8.27 36.31
N PHE A 54 26.45 7.37 35.43
CA PHE A 54 26.24 5.97 35.78
C PHE A 54 27.58 5.24 35.81
N LYS A 55 27.93 4.70 36.98
CA LYS A 55 29.01 3.71 37.13
C LYS A 55 28.57 2.41 36.45
N PRO A 56 29.43 1.75 35.66
CA PRO A 56 29.15 0.40 35.18
C PRO A 56 29.30 -0.57 36.37
N GLY A 57 28.18 -1.11 36.84
CA GLY A 57 28.13 -2.20 37.81
C GLY A 57 27.87 -3.52 37.10
N ASN A 58 28.64 -4.54 37.50
CA ASN A 58 28.67 -5.90 36.95
C ASN A 58 27.31 -6.55 36.63
N ASP A 59 27.34 -7.32 35.55
CA ASP A 59 26.32 -8.27 35.11
C ASP A 59 25.90 -9.29 36.18
N ASN A 60 24.66 -9.78 36.05
CA ASN A 60 24.05 -10.98 36.65
C ASN A 60 23.32 -10.88 37.99
N GLN A 61 22.64 -9.77 38.27
CA GLN A 61 21.43 -9.82 39.10
C GLN A 61 20.30 -9.01 38.46
N VAL A 62 19.48 -9.71 37.66
CA VAL A 62 18.11 -9.25 37.38
C VAL A 62 17.32 -9.46 38.68
N SER A 63 17.49 -8.53 39.62
CA SER A 63 16.59 -8.41 40.77
C SER A 63 15.19 -8.21 40.20
N ALA A 64 14.23 -9.04 40.62
CA ALA A 64 12.84 -8.95 40.23
C ALA A 64 12.40 -7.49 40.22
N ALA A 65 12.26 -6.92 39.02
CA ALA A 65 11.85 -5.54 38.84
C ALA A 65 10.48 -5.43 39.49
N THR A 66 10.41 -4.70 40.60
CA THR A 66 9.13 -4.33 41.19
C THR A 66 8.41 -3.53 40.12
N THR A 67 7.32 -4.08 39.58
CA THR A 67 6.55 -3.49 38.49
C THR A 67 5.95 -2.17 38.98
N LEU A 68 6.70 -1.08 38.86
CA LEU A 68 6.19 0.26 39.05
C LEU A 68 5.36 0.59 37.81
N VAL A 69 4.11 0.14 37.83
CA VAL A 69 3.12 0.45 36.81
C VAL A 69 2.80 1.93 36.93
N VAL A 70 3.34 2.72 36.01
CA VAL A 70 3.03 4.15 35.98
C VAL A 70 1.59 4.31 35.48
N GLN A 71 0.81 5.15 36.15
CA GLN A 71 -0.46 5.61 35.61
C GLN A 71 -0.26 6.28 34.24
N PRO A 72 -1.24 6.21 33.33
CA PRO A 72 -1.17 6.88 32.02
C PRO A 72 -0.71 8.32 32.19
N SER A 73 0.26 8.75 31.37
CA SER A 73 0.75 10.12 31.41
C SER A 73 -0.36 11.11 31.04
N GLU A 74 -0.34 12.34 31.55
CA GLU A 74 -1.29 13.39 31.13
C GLU A 74 -0.92 14.00 29.76
N THR A 75 -0.37 13.22 28.84
CA THR A 75 -0.02 13.71 27.50
C THR A 75 -1.27 13.86 26.63
N ALA A 76 -1.12 14.59 25.53
CA ALA A 76 -2.19 14.70 24.54
C ALA A 76 -2.54 13.32 23.93
N LEU A 77 -1.55 12.45 23.74
CA LEU A 77 -1.75 11.09 23.23
C LEU A 77 -2.53 10.23 24.23
N SER A 78 -2.11 10.16 25.50
CA SER A 78 -2.81 9.38 26.52
C SER A 78 -4.26 9.86 26.74
N ARG A 79 -4.52 11.17 26.66
CA ARG A 79 -5.91 11.71 26.68
C ARG A 79 -6.74 11.21 25.50
N ARG A 80 -6.18 11.23 24.29
CA ARG A 80 -6.83 10.73 23.08
C ARG A 80 -7.08 9.21 23.16
N VAL A 81 -6.11 8.46 23.68
CA VAL A 81 -6.25 7.02 23.94
C VAL A 81 -7.40 6.75 24.90
N ALA A 82 -7.50 7.52 25.99
CA ALA A 82 -8.60 7.41 26.93
C ALA A 82 -9.96 7.72 26.28
N GLU A 83 -10.05 8.78 25.47
CA GLU A 83 -11.27 9.12 24.70
C GLU A 83 -11.68 7.96 23.79
N LEU A 84 -10.76 7.44 22.97
CA LEU A 84 -11.03 6.34 22.05
C LEU A 84 -11.40 5.05 22.80
N GLN A 85 -10.68 4.71 23.86
CA GLN A 85 -10.96 3.53 24.68
C GLN A 85 -12.34 3.62 25.33
N GLN A 86 -12.71 4.79 25.87
CA GLN A 86 -14.03 5.02 26.47
C GLN A 86 -15.14 4.90 25.42
N ARG A 87 -14.94 5.48 24.24
CA ARG A 87 -15.95 5.55 23.19
C ARG A 87 -16.14 4.22 22.45
N PHE A 88 -15.07 3.46 22.22
CA PHE A 88 -15.07 2.31 21.32
C PHE A 88 -14.68 0.98 22.01
N GLY A 89 -14.10 1.00 23.20
CA GLY A 89 -13.52 -0.19 23.84
C GLY A 89 -14.47 -1.40 23.94
N ASN A 90 -15.76 -1.13 24.19
CA ASN A 90 -16.79 -2.14 24.44
C ASN A 90 -18.03 -1.99 23.54
N LEU A 91 -17.93 -1.23 22.45
CA LEU A 91 -19.10 -0.83 21.68
C LEU A 91 -19.67 -1.95 20.80
N VAL A 92 -18.83 -2.91 20.39
CA VAL A 92 -19.22 -4.09 19.60
C VAL A 92 -19.07 -5.34 20.47
N ARG A 93 -20.13 -6.14 20.57
CA ARG A 93 -20.21 -7.26 21.53
C ARG A 93 -19.06 -8.27 21.38
N ASP A 94 -18.71 -8.61 20.14
CA ASP A 94 -17.80 -9.73 19.84
C ASP A 94 -16.35 -9.28 19.58
N VAL A 95 -16.06 -7.98 19.76
CA VAL A 95 -14.74 -7.38 19.60
C VAL A 95 -14.40 -6.54 20.82
N LYS A 96 -13.34 -6.91 21.53
CA LYS A 96 -12.73 -6.05 22.56
C LYS A 96 -11.65 -5.19 21.93
N LEU A 97 -11.89 -3.89 21.85
CA LEU A 97 -10.91 -2.93 21.36
C LEU A 97 -10.05 -2.48 22.54
N VAL A 98 -8.74 -2.65 22.42
CA VAL A 98 -7.75 -2.10 23.35
C VAL A 98 -6.90 -1.09 22.59
N VAL A 99 -7.04 0.18 22.96
CA VAL A 99 -6.25 1.27 22.40
C VAL A 99 -4.94 1.37 23.15
N ILE A 100 -3.84 1.16 22.44
CA ILE A 100 -2.50 1.12 22.99
C ILE A 100 -2.02 2.53 23.29
N ASP A 101 -1.64 2.77 24.54
CA ASP A 101 -1.02 4.01 24.98
C ASP A 101 0.50 3.90 24.84
N LYS A 102 1.04 4.42 23.73
CA LYS A 102 2.47 4.35 23.44
C LYS A 102 3.31 5.08 24.48
N ASP A 103 2.83 6.18 25.06
CA ASP A 103 3.56 6.91 26.09
C ASP A 103 3.68 6.07 27.37
N TRP A 104 2.61 5.35 27.71
CA TRP A 104 2.64 4.37 28.79
C TRP A 104 3.66 3.25 28.50
N PHE A 105 3.64 2.68 27.29
CA PHE A 105 4.57 1.60 26.92
C PHE A 105 6.02 2.07 26.90
N GLN A 106 6.31 3.22 26.30
CA GLN A 106 7.66 3.79 26.25
C GLN A 106 8.19 4.06 27.66
N LYS A 107 7.38 4.65 28.53
CA LYS A 107 7.79 4.91 29.91
C LYS A 107 8.09 3.63 30.67
N ASN A 108 7.22 2.62 30.60
CA ASN A 108 7.44 1.35 31.29
C ASN A 108 8.60 0.56 30.66
N ALA A 109 8.77 0.59 29.34
CA ALA A 109 9.90 -0.03 28.66
C ALA A 109 11.25 0.58 29.13
N VAL A 110 11.34 1.90 29.19
CA VAL A 110 12.52 2.62 29.70
C VAL A 110 12.80 2.26 31.17
N LEU A 111 11.76 2.23 32.02
CA LEU A 111 11.90 1.81 33.42
C LEU A 111 12.39 0.36 33.57
N ASN A 112 12.13 -0.49 32.58
CA ASN A 112 12.61 -1.87 32.52
C ASN A 112 13.90 -2.04 31.69
N GLY A 113 14.60 -0.95 31.35
CA GLY A 113 15.89 -1.00 30.66
C GLY A 113 15.81 -1.42 29.18
N VAL A 114 14.63 -1.34 28.57
CA VAL A 114 14.45 -1.59 27.13
C VAL A 114 14.68 -0.28 26.37
N PRO A 115 15.67 -0.21 25.47
CA PRO A 115 15.94 1.01 24.71
C PRO A 115 14.79 1.30 23.72
N PRO A 116 14.41 2.57 23.56
CA PRO A 116 13.42 2.94 22.57
C PRO A 116 14.00 2.75 21.16
N TYR A 117 13.21 2.20 20.23
CA TYR A 117 13.52 2.05 18.80
C TYR A 117 14.61 1.02 18.41
N GLN A 118 14.60 -0.17 19.02
CA GLN A 118 15.41 -1.29 18.55
C GLN A 118 14.60 -2.28 17.70
N TYR A 119 14.97 -2.44 16.43
CA TYR A 119 14.26 -3.31 15.45
C TYR A 119 14.25 -4.80 15.83
N ALA A 120 15.26 -5.25 16.59
CA ALA A 120 15.32 -6.60 17.13
C ALA A 120 15.65 -6.55 18.62
N LEU A 121 14.65 -6.86 19.45
CA LEU A 121 14.83 -6.94 20.89
C LEU A 121 15.53 -8.26 21.25
N PRO A 122 16.56 -8.25 22.11
CA PRO A 122 17.08 -9.44 22.76
C PRO A 122 15.94 -10.25 23.41
N PRO A 123 16.03 -11.61 23.46
CA PRO A 123 14.94 -12.45 23.95
C PRO A 123 14.39 -12.06 25.32
N ALA A 124 15.25 -11.64 26.25
CA ALA A 124 14.84 -11.16 27.57
C ALA A 124 14.00 -9.88 27.50
N GLN A 125 14.42 -8.90 26.69
CA GLN A 125 13.68 -7.64 26.51
C GLN A 125 12.36 -7.88 25.76
N ALA A 126 12.34 -8.77 24.77
CA ALA A 126 11.11 -9.19 24.11
C ALA A 126 10.12 -9.81 25.11
N GLN A 127 10.60 -10.68 26.01
CA GLN A 127 9.76 -11.24 27.07
C GLN A 127 9.17 -10.15 27.98
N THR A 128 9.98 -9.15 28.37
CA THR A 128 9.50 -8.00 29.15
C THR A 128 8.41 -7.22 28.43
N VAL A 129 8.58 -6.91 27.13
CA VAL A 129 7.55 -6.21 26.35
C VAL A 129 6.27 -7.03 26.24
N ARG A 130 6.36 -8.36 26.09
CA ARG A 130 5.18 -9.24 26.11
C ARG A 130 4.44 -9.20 27.44
N GLN A 131 5.16 -9.23 28.56
CA GLN A 131 4.58 -9.14 29.91
C GLN A 131 3.88 -7.79 30.14
N LEU A 132 4.52 -6.69 29.74
CA LEU A 132 3.89 -5.36 29.78
C LEU A 132 2.64 -5.29 28.90
N THR A 133 2.67 -5.94 27.73
CA THR A 133 1.53 -6.00 26.81
C THR A 133 0.37 -6.77 27.41
N GLU A 134 0.63 -7.95 27.97
CA GLU A 134 -0.34 -8.74 28.70
C GLU A 134 -0.99 -7.93 29.83
N GLU A 135 -0.19 -7.26 30.67
CA GLU A 135 -0.69 -6.47 31.78
C GLU A 135 -1.59 -5.32 31.29
N PHE A 136 -1.12 -4.57 30.29
CA PHE A 136 -1.88 -3.47 29.70
C PHE A 136 -3.22 -3.95 29.13
N VAL A 137 -3.19 -5.00 28.31
CA VAL A 137 -4.38 -5.60 27.70
C VAL A 137 -5.35 -6.09 28.76
N ARG A 138 -4.87 -6.80 29.78
CA ARG A 138 -5.70 -7.33 30.87
C ARG A 138 -6.40 -6.21 31.62
N SER A 139 -5.68 -5.13 31.93
CA SER A 139 -6.24 -3.98 32.65
C SER A 139 -7.36 -3.25 31.89
N ARG A 140 -7.33 -3.27 30.54
CA ARG A 140 -8.29 -2.54 29.69
C ARG A 140 -9.43 -3.41 29.16
N SER A 141 -9.16 -4.67 28.87
CA SER A 141 -10.15 -5.60 28.33
C SER A 141 -10.86 -6.41 29.41
N GLY A 142 -10.23 -6.58 30.59
CA GLY A 142 -10.68 -7.51 31.64
C GLY A 142 -10.46 -8.98 31.29
N LEU A 143 -9.82 -9.28 30.15
CA LEU A 143 -9.59 -10.64 29.67
C LEU A 143 -8.17 -11.11 30.02
N PRO A 144 -7.99 -12.35 30.52
CA PRO A 144 -6.66 -12.91 30.75
C PRO A 144 -5.98 -13.30 29.43
N PHE A 145 -4.78 -12.83 29.16
CA PHE A 145 -3.97 -13.23 28.00
C PHE A 145 -2.58 -13.64 28.46
N PRO A 146 -2.05 -14.80 28.06
CA PRO A 146 -0.65 -15.12 28.34
C PRO A 146 0.27 -14.23 27.49
N ALA A 147 1.39 -13.78 28.06
CA ALA A 147 2.44 -13.02 27.37
C ALA A 147 2.82 -13.62 26.00
N GLU A 148 2.83 -14.95 25.89
CA GLU A 148 3.20 -15.68 24.67
C GLU A 148 2.24 -15.42 23.51
N SER A 149 0.97 -15.04 23.77
CA SER A 149 0.01 -14.65 22.73
C SER A 149 0.42 -13.37 21.98
N PHE A 150 1.36 -12.60 22.52
CA PHE A 150 1.90 -11.38 21.91
C PHE A 150 3.25 -11.59 21.22
N THR A 151 3.69 -12.83 21.04
CA THR A 151 4.93 -13.14 20.32
C THR A 151 4.92 -12.53 18.91
N GLY A 152 5.96 -11.78 18.57
CA GLY A 152 6.14 -11.08 17.30
C GLY A 152 5.58 -9.66 17.26
N LEU A 153 4.81 -9.24 18.27
CA LEU A 153 4.31 -7.86 18.40
C LEU A 153 5.28 -6.93 19.14
N GLU A 154 6.33 -7.44 19.76
CA GLU A 154 7.20 -6.67 20.65
C GLU A 154 7.91 -5.54 19.91
N LYS A 155 8.28 -5.79 18.65
CA LYS A 155 8.83 -4.77 17.75
C LYS A 155 7.80 -3.68 17.43
N ASP A 156 6.54 -4.08 17.27
CA ASP A 156 5.45 -3.20 16.86
C ASP A 156 4.98 -2.34 18.04
N MET A 157 5.01 -2.87 19.27
CA MET A 157 4.61 -2.11 20.48
C MET A 157 5.35 -0.79 20.66
N LEU A 158 6.60 -0.72 20.19
CA LEU A 158 7.45 0.46 20.36
C LEU A 158 7.46 1.39 19.13
N SER A 159 7.07 0.90 17.95
CA SER A 159 7.19 1.64 16.68
C SER A 159 5.91 1.73 15.85
N ALA A 160 4.91 0.90 16.10
CA ALA A 160 3.66 0.91 15.36
C ALA A 160 2.82 2.12 15.76
N GLU A 161 2.32 2.80 14.74
CA GLU A 161 1.42 3.96 14.82
C GLU A 161 0.50 3.86 13.60
N ALA A 162 -0.75 4.32 13.75
CA ALA A 162 -1.77 4.22 12.70
C ALA A 162 -1.99 2.78 12.20
N GLN A 163 -2.05 1.81 13.13
CA GLN A 163 -2.18 0.39 12.81
C GLN A 163 -3.10 -0.32 13.80
N SER A 164 -3.79 -1.35 13.32
CA SER A 164 -4.59 -2.25 14.14
C SER A 164 -4.16 -3.70 13.98
N TYR A 165 -4.18 -4.44 15.09
CA TYR A 165 -3.83 -5.86 15.13
C TYR A 165 -4.95 -6.65 15.79
N ARG A 166 -5.63 -7.48 14.99
CA ARG A 166 -6.62 -8.42 15.51
C ARG A 166 -5.93 -9.72 15.91
N ARG A 167 -6.20 -10.17 17.14
CA ARG A 167 -5.75 -11.48 17.66
C ARG A 167 -6.98 -12.29 18.09
N PRO A 168 -7.06 -13.56 17.69
CA PRO A 168 -8.11 -14.44 18.19
C PRO A 168 -7.89 -14.66 19.70
N TYR A 169 -8.99 -14.81 20.44
CA TYR A 169 -8.96 -15.05 21.87
C TYR A 169 -9.98 -16.14 22.26
N GLY A 170 -9.62 -16.96 23.24
CA GLY A 170 -10.44 -18.06 23.73
C GLY A 170 -9.71 -18.86 24.81
N GLU A 171 -10.45 -19.51 25.70
CA GLU A 171 -9.89 -20.37 26.77
C GLU A 171 -9.44 -21.74 26.20
N THR A 172 -9.98 -22.13 25.04
CA THR A 172 -9.64 -23.36 24.33
C THR A 172 -9.29 -23.11 22.86
N GLU A 173 -8.55 -24.04 22.24
CA GLU A 173 -8.25 -24.03 20.80
C GLU A 173 -9.55 -23.96 19.95
N ARG A 174 -10.64 -24.57 20.46
CA ARG A 174 -11.96 -24.53 19.84
C ARG A 174 -12.62 -23.15 19.93
N ASP A 175 -12.38 -22.37 20.98
CA ASP A 175 -12.91 -21.01 21.13
C ASP A 175 -12.18 -20.02 20.22
N ILE A 176 -10.86 -20.24 20.08
CA ILE A 176 -9.98 -19.55 19.13
C ILE A 176 -10.41 -19.86 17.68
N GLU A 177 -10.65 -21.13 17.35
CA GLU A 177 -11.14 -21.58 16.05
C GLU A 177 -12.59 -21.14 15.78
N GLY A 178 -13.41 -21.10 16.83
CA GLY A 178 -14.81 -20.68 16.81
C GLY A 178 -15.01 -19.17 16.71
N GLY A 179 -13.93 -18.38 16.91
CA GLY A 179 -13.92 -16.93 16.75
C GLY A 179 -14.78 -16.18 17.77
N GLN A 180 -15.08 -16.78 18.92
CA GLN A 180 -16.12 -16.28 19.85
C GLN A 180 -15.72 -14.98 20.56
N GLN A 181 -14.43 -14.69 20.73
CA GLN A 181 -13.96 -13.40 21.21
C GLN A 181 -12.67 -13.00 20.49
N ASN A 182 -12.60 -11.76 20.02
CA ASN A 182 -11.38 -11.21 19.43
C ASN A 182 -10.95 -9.99 20.23
N ILE A 183 -9.65 -9.89 20.47
CA ILE A 183 -9.05 -8.61 20.85
C ILE A 183 -8.54 -7.92 19.60
N CYS A 184 -8.78 -6.62 19.51
CA CYS A 184 -8.13 -5.76 18.54
C CYS A 184 -7.27 -4.73 19.28
N LEU A 185 -5.98 -4.73 19.01
CA LEU A 185 -5.03 -3.75 19.52
C LEU A 185 -4.97 -2.60 18.52
N LEU A 186 -5.34 -1.39 18.94
CA LEU A 186 -5.31 -0.19 18.13
C LEU A 186 -4.12 0.68 18.54
N PHE A 187 -3.23 0.95 17.60
CA PHE A 187 -2.17 1.94 17.73
C PHE A 187 -2.65 3.24 17.09
N PRO A 188 -2.98 4.27 17.88
CA PRO A 188 -3.50 5.53 17.35
C PRO A 188 -2.47 6.26 16.48
N HIS A 189 -2.93 7.30 15.78
CA HIS A 189 -2.10 8.13 14.92
C HIS A 189 -0.91 8.80 15.63
N TYR A 190 0.20 8.99 14.90
CA TYR A 190 1.38 9.80 15.26
C TYR A 190 1.03 11.14 15.93
N ALA A 191 1.34 11.29 17.22
CA ALA A 191 1.04 12.53 17.92
C ALA A 191 1.84 13.72 17.36
N ASP A 192 3.07 13.44 16.91
CA ASP A 192 4.13 14.44 16.64
C ASP A 192 4.24 14.84 15.17
N TRP A 193 3.48 14.23 14.27
CA TRP A 193 3.53 14.60 12.85
C TRP A 193 2.72 15.86 12.61
N ASP A 194 3.32 16.81 11.90
CA ASP A 194 2.57 17.92 11.33
C ASP A 194 1.74 17.46 10.10
N ARG A 195 0.76 18.27 9.73
CA ARG A 195 -0.16 18.00 8.63
C ARG A 195 0.57 17.77 7.31
N ASP A 196 1.53 18.64 6.98
CA ASP A 196 2.17 18.65 5.67
C ASP A 196 3.12 17.45 5.53
N PHE A 197 3.85 17.12 6.61
CA PHE A 197 4.66 15.92 6.71
C PHE A 197 3.82 14.65 6.53
N TYR A 198 2.64 14.58 7.18
CA TYR A 198 1.73 13.45 7.03
C TYR A 198 1.26 13.26 5.59
N TYR A 199 0.74 14.32 4.96
CA TYR A 199 0.30 14.29 3.57
C TYR A 199 1.42 13.86 2.61
N ARG A 200 2.61 14.45 2.76
CA ARG A 200 3.78 14.14 1.91
C ARG A 200 4.21 12.69 2.06
N THR A 201 4.21 12.17 3.29
CA THR A 201 4.55 10.77 3.59
C THR A 201 3.55 9.82 2.95
N LEU A 202 2.24 10.06 3.10
CA LEU A 202 1.23 9.21 2.48
C LEU A 202 1.24 9.24 0.95
N LEU A 203 1.44 10.42 0.35
CA LEU A 203 1.58 10.55 -1.10
C LEU A 203 2.86 9.89 -1.64
N GLY A 204 3.79 9.48 -0.76
CA GLY A 204 5.08 8.93 -1.15
C GLY A 204 5.97 9.96 -1.85
N LEU A 205 5.77 11.26 -1.60
CA LEU A 205 6.48 12.32 -2.29
C LEU A 205 7.96 12.33 -1.92
N ASN A 206 8.77 11.93 -2.90
CA ASN A 206 10.23 11.96 -2.81
C ASN A 206 10.79 12.88 -3.90
N PRO A 207 11.51 13.97 -3.58
CA PRO A 207 12.11 14.88 -4.58
C PRO A 207 13.07 14.22 -5.56
N ALA A 208 13.76 13.15 -5.15
CA ALA A 208 14.64 12.40 -6.04
C ALA A 208 13.86 11.62 -7.11
N ILE A 209 12.61 11.24 -6.83
CA ILE A 209 11.74 10.47 -7.72
C ILE A 209 10.76 11.38 -8.47
N HIS A 210 10.08 12.30 -7.79
CA HIS A 210 8.96 13.06 -8.38
C HIS A 210 9.37 14.49 -8.81
N GLY A 211 10.64 14.86 -8.65
CA GLY A 211 11.16 16.18 -8.99
C GLY A 211 10.36 17.30 -8.32
N ASP A 212 9.87 18.25 -9.11
CA ASP A 212 9.12 19.40 -8.59
C ASP A 212 7.72 19.05 -8.09
N ILE A 213 7.14 17.91 -8.48
CA ILE A 213 5.84 17.44 -7.93
C ILE A 213 5.98 17.25 -6.42
N ALA A 214 7.11 16.69 -5.96
CA ALA A 214 7.38 16.54 -4.54
C ALA A 214 7.57 17.87 -3.81
N ARG A 215 7.74 19.00 -4.51
CA ARG A 215 7.86 20.33 -3.89
C ARG A 215 6.57 21.13 -3.96
N ALA A 216 5.59 20.68 -4.74
CA ALA A 216 4.31 21.37 -4.88
C ALA A 216 3.62 21.52 -3.51
N PRO A 217 3.04 22.70 -3.21
CA PRO A 217 2.18 22.88 -2.06
C PRO A 217 0.93 21.99 -2.13
N LEU A 218 0.36 21.64 -0.98
CA LEU A 218 -0.95 20.98 -0.93
C LEU A 218 -2.04 22.02 -1.22
N ARG A 219 -3.01 21.65 -2.07
CA ARG A 219 -4.18 22.47 -2.34
C ARG A 219 -5.27 22.12 -1.34
N ASP A 220 -5.66 23.11 -0.52
CA ASP A 220 -6.65 22.98 0.53
C ASP A 220 -6.46 21.67 1.34
N PRO A 221 -5.41 21.46 2.13
CA PRO A 221 -5.27 20.20 2.89
C PRO A 221 -6.28 20.10 4.04
N GLN A 222 -6.71 18.88 4.39
CA GLN A 222 -7.54 18.64 5.58
C GLN A 222 -6.78 19.04 6.86
N SER A 223 -7.51 19.43 7.90
CA SER A 223 -6.90 19.77 9.18
C SER A 223 -6.17 18.56 9.79
N LEU A 224 -5.13 18.81 10.59
CA LEU A 224 -4.42 17.73 11.28
C LEU A 224 -5.36 16.91 12.18
N GLU A 225 -6.32 17.55 12.84
CA GLU A 225 -7.29 16.85 13.69
C GLU A 225 -8.24 15.95 12.87
N PHE A 226 -8.69 16.42 11.70
CA PHE A 226 -9.44 15.57 10.77
C PHE A 226 -8.64 14.32 10.40
N LEU A 227 -7.37 14.48 10.02
CA LEU A 227 -6.50 13.36 9.61
C LEU A 227 -6.29 12.36 10.75
N LYS A 228 -6.02 12.86 11.96
CA LYS A 228 -5.86 12.01 13.14
C LYS A 228 -7.14 11.19 13.39
N ARG A 229 -8.32 11.83 13.34
CA ARG A 229 -9.62 11.13 13.54
C ARG A 229 -9.92 10.14 12.43
N PHE A 230 -9.66 10.54 11.18
CA PHE A 230 -9.82 9.67 10.02
C PHE A 230 -9.05 8.37 10.21
N VAL A 231 -7.77 8.46 10.57
CA VAL A 231 -6.89 7.31 10.76
C VAL A 231 -7.36 6.43 11.91
N ASP A 232 -7.67 7.04 13.06
CA ASP A 232 -8.16 6.26 14.20
C ASP A 232 -9.44 5.50 13.85
N TYR A 233 -10.38 6.15 13.13
CA TYR A 233 -11.60 5.48 12.71
C TYR A 233 -11.34 4.43 11.63
N HIS A 234 -10.42 4.65 10.70
CA HIS A 234 -10.03 3.65 9.70
C HIS A 234 -9.56 2.36 10.39
N GLU A 235 -8.63 2.49 11.34
CA GLU A 235 -8.11 1.34 12.08
C GLU A 235 -9.14 0.71 13.03
N ILE A 236 -10.05 1.49 13.63
CA ILE A 236 -11.21 0.95 14.36
C ILE A 236 -12.15 0.19 13.42
N GLY A 237 -12.31 0.66 12.18
CA GLY A 237 -13.07 -0.01 11.14
C GLY A 237 -12.51 -1.40 10.85
N HIS A 238 -11.19 -1.54 10.73
CA HIS A 238 -10.53 -2.85 10.63
C HIS A 238 -10.81 -3.76 11.83
N CYS A 239 -10.81 -3.20 13.05
CA CYS A 239 -11.15 -3.96 14.24
C CYS A 239 -12.58 -4.50 14.24
N TYR A 240 -13.54 -3.70 13.76
CA TYR A 240 -14.96 -4.06 13.73
C TYR A 240 -15.39 -4.79 12.46
N ASP A 241 -14.50 -4.96 11.48
CA ASP A 241 -14.80 -5.74 10.29
C ASP A 241 -14.93 -7.24 10.65
N ARG A 242 -16.16 -7.67 10.84
CA ARG A 242 -16.52 -9.08 11.07
C ARG A 242 -16.68 -9.89 9.79
N TRP A 243 -16.60 -9.26 8.63
CA TRP A 243 -16.87 -9.89 7.34
C TRP A 243 -15.59 -10.20 6.57
N ASN A 244 -14.70 -9.24 6.35
CA ASN A 244 -13.60 -9.37 5.39
C ASN A 244 -12.26 -9.70 6.06
N VAL A 245 -11.95 -9.11 7.22
CA VAL A 245 -10.71 -9.42 7.97
C VAL A 245 -10.59 -10.93 8.30
N PRO A 246 -11.63 -11.64 8.77
CA PRO A 246 -11.54 -13.09 8.99
C PRO A 246 -11.32 -13.88 7.68
N GLN A 247 -11.87 -13.41 6.56
CA GLN A 247 -11.69 -14.06 5.25
C GLN A 247 -10.28 -13.88 4.70
N MET A 248 -9.62 -12.75 5.00
CA MET A 248 -8.22 -12.51 4.64
C MET A 248 -7.30 -13.55 5.30
N ALA A 249 -7.52 -13.85 6.60
CA ALA A 249 -6.74 -14.86 7.32
C ALA A 249 -6.96 -16.29 6.82
N ARG A 250 -8.08 -16.55 6.14
CA ARG A 250 -8.45 -17.86 5.57
C ARG A 250 -8.17 -17.98 4.07
N ALA A 251 -7.55 -16.96 3.46
CA ALA A 251 -7.27 -16.95 2.02
C ALA A 251 -6.34 -18.11 1.63
N GLN A 252 -6.69 -18.83 0.56
CA GLN A 252 -5.95 -20.02 0.10
C GLN A 252 -4.88 -19.69 -0.94
N ASN A 253 -4.93 -18.49 -1.53
CA ASN A 253 -3.97 -18.01 -2.52
C ASN A 253 -3.88 -16.48 -2.51
N GLY A 254 -2.87 -15.95 -3.20
CA GLY A 254 -2.61 -14.50 -3.28
C GLY A 254 -3.77 -13.67 -3.85
N GLY A 255 -4.50 -14.18 -4.84
CA GLY A 255 -5.63 -13.47 -5.44
C GLY A 255 -6.80 -13.31 -4.46
N GLN A 256 -7.14 -14.38 -3.73
CA GLN A 256 -8.14 -14.33 -2.66
C GLN A 256 -7.69 -13.40 -1.53
N PHE A 257 -6.41 -13.46 -1.14
CA PHE A 257 -5.86 -12.58 -0.11
C PHE A 257 -6.00 -11.11 -0.52
N LEU A 258 -5.57 -10.74 -1.73
CA LEU A 258 -5.68 -9.37 -2.25
C LEU A 258 -7.14 -8.90 -2.25
N THR A 259 -8.06 -9.75 -2.71
CA THR A 259 -9.50 -9.43 -2.79
C THR A 259 -10.08 -9.15 -1.41
N ASN A 260 -9.79 -10.02 -0.45
CA ASN A 260 -10.27 -9.88 0.93
C ASN A 260 -9.60 -8.70 1.63
N ARG A 261 -8.32 -8.43 1.34
CA ARG A 261 -7.60 -7.26 1.85
C ARG A 261 -8.20 -5.97 1.33
N HIS A 262 -8.47 -5.86 0.02
CA HIS A 262 -9.10 -4.67 -0.56
C HIS A 262 -10.49 -4.43 0.03
N ARG A 263 -11.30 -5.49 0.19
CA ARG A 263 -12.59 -5.40 0.87
C ARG A 263 -12.47 -4.86 2.30
N ALA A 264 -11.50 -5.35 3.06
CA ALA A 264 -11.24 -4.87 4.42
C ALA A 264 -10.82 -3.39 4.43
N GLU A 265 -9.94 -2.96 3.52
CA GLU A 265 -9.53 -1.55 3.41
C GLU A 265 -10.68 -0.63 2.98
N VAL A 266 -11.53 -1.06 2.05
CA VAL A 266 -12.73 -0.30 1.66
C VAL A 266 -13.70 -0.21 2.83
N PHE A 267 -13.87 -1.29 3.60
CA PHE A 267 -14.69 -1.29 4.81
C PHE A 267 -14.20 -0.25 5.81
N ALA A 268 -12.91 -0.29 6.14
CA ALA A 268 -12.28 0.68 7.05
C ALA A 268 -12.42 2.13 6.56
N GLU A 269 -12.22 2.37 5.27
CA GLU A 269 -12.37 3.69 4.65
C GLU A 269 -13.80 4.22 4.78
N VAL A 270 -14.79 3.39 4.44
CA VAL A 270 -16.21 3.74 4.54
C VAL A 270 -16.60 4.02 5.98
N PHE A 271 -16.18 3.15 6.91
CA PHE A 271 -16.45 3.30 8.32
C PHE A 271 -15.91 4.64 8.84
N ALA A 272 -14.66 4.98 8.49
CA ALA A 272 -14.04 6.24 8.86
C ALA A 272 -14.83 7.46 8.36
N ASN A 273 -15.30 7.42 7.11
CA ASN A 273 -16.13 8.47 6.53
C ASN A 273 -17.46 8.62 7.30
N LEU A 274 -18.17 7.52 7.56
CA LEU A 274 -19.44 7.58 8.30
C LEU A 274 -19.26 8.11 9.73
N MET A 275 -18.17 7.71 10.40
CA MET A 275 -17.87 8.14 11.77
C MET A 275 -17.45 9.61 11.85
N LEU A 276 -16.69 10.12 10.89
CA LEU A 276 -16.38 11.54 10.80
C LEU A 276 -17.64 12.37 10.54
N ALA A 277 -18.50 11.93 9.62
CA ALA A 277 -19.76 12.61 9.35
C ALA A 277 -20.67 12.65 10.58
N ARG A 278 -20.75 11.54 11.32
CA ARG A 278 -21.45 11.46 12.61
C ARG A 278 -20.90 12.45 13.64
N ASP A 279 -19.60 12.71 13.63
CA ASP A 279 -18.94 13.71 14.49
C ASP A 279 -19.12 15.16 13.99
N GLY A 280 -19.87 15.36 12.91
CA GLY A 280 -20.20 16.68 12.37
C GLY A 280 -19.24 17.22 11.32
N TYR A 281 -18.26 16.42 10.87
CA TYR A 281 -17.48 16.77 9.69
C TYR A 281 -18.35 16.69 8.43
N ALA A 282 -18.18 17.61 7.48
CA ALA A 282 -18.95 17.65 6.25
C ALA A 282 -18.07 17.97 5.03
N GLY A 283 -18.55 17.65 3.82
CA GLY A 283 -17.90 18.04 2.57
C GLY A 283 -16.51 17.45 2.31
N PHE A 284 -16.11 16.40 3.03
CA PHE A 284 -14.74 15.87 2.98
C PHE A 284 -14.60 14.61 2.10
N SER A 285 -15.68 13.88 1.81
CA SER A 285 -15.60 12.54 1.20
C SER A 285 -14.99 12.56 -0.21
N GLN A 286 -15.34 13.54 -1.06
CA GLN A 286 -14.73 13.67 -2.38
C GLN A 286 -13.24 14.02 -2.29
N LYS A 287 -12.87 14.88 -1.34
CA LYS A 287 -11.48 15.25 -1.09
C LYS A 287 -10.65 14.07 -0.59
N GLN A 288 -11.25 13.22 0.23
CA GLN A 288 -10.65 11.97 0.68
C GLN A 288 -10.50 10.97 -0.49
N ALA A 289 -11.50 10.86 -1.36
CA ALA A 289 -11.42 10.04 -2.58
C ALA A 289 -10.27 10.50 -3.50
N ASP A 290 -10.16 11.81 -3.71
CA ASP A 290 -9.07 12.41 -4.48
C ASP A 290 -7.72 12.16 -3.82
N PHE A 291 -7.63 12.27 -2.49
CA PHE A 291 -6.41 11.98 -1.78
C PHE A 291 -5.95 10.52 -1.96
N ARG A 292 -6.87 9.55 -1.86
CA ARG A 292 -6.57 8.12 -2.11
C ARG A 292 -6.13 7.87 -3.56
N LEU A 293 -6.76 8.51 -4.54
CA LEU A 293 -6.34 8.44 -5.95
C LEU A 293 -4.96 9.06 -6.17
N ALA A 294 -4.66 10.20 -5.54
CA ALA A 294 -3.36 10.85 -5.62
C ALA A 294 -2.25 9.99 -4.99
N ILE A 295 -2.53 9.37 -3.84
CA ILE A 295 -1.62 8.39 -3.20
C ILE A 295 -1.32 7.25 -4.17
N ALA A 296 -2.34 6.65 -4.79
CA ALA A 296 -2.15 5.56 -5.74
C ALA A 296 -1.34 6.03 -6.96
N GLY A 297 -1.65 7.22 -7.50
CA GLY A 297 -1.00 7.82 -8.65
C GLY A 297 0.50 8.11 -8.46
N LEU A 298 0.88 8.56 -7.26
CA LEU A 298 2.25 9.00 -6.98
C LEU A 298 3.10 7.87 -6.38
N SER A 299 2.59 7.16 -5.38
CA SER A 299 3.35 6.10 -4.70
C SER A 299 3.34 4.77 -5.45
N GLY A 300 2.33 4.53 -6.30
CA GLY A 300 2.12 3.26 -6.97
C GLY A 300 3.26 2.80 -7.88
N PRO A 301 3.73 3.64 -8.81
CA PRO A 301 4.89 3.30 -9.65
C PRO A 301 6.16 2.98 -8.84
N VAL A 302 6.38 3.69 -7.73
CA VAL A 302 7.52 3.42 -6.84
C VAL A 302 7.41 2.03 -6.23
N LYS A 303 6.24 1.66 -5.69
CA LYS A 303 6.03 0.32 -5.13
C LYS A 303 6.13 -0.77 -6.19
N ALA A 304 5.50 -0.58 -7.34
CA ALA A 304 5.49 -1.56 -8.43
C ALA A 304 6.89 -1.81 -9.02
N THR A 305 7.79 -0.81 -9.02
CA THR A 305 9.16 -0.96 -9.55
C THR A 305 10.12 -1.64 -8.56
N LEU A 306 9.80 -1.63 -7.27
CA LEU A 306 10.62 -2.25 -6.22
C LEU A 306 10.27 -3.72 -5.97
N SER A 307 9.08 -4.17 -6.38
CA SER A 307 8.59 -5.54 -6.17
C SER A 307 8.49 -6.34 -7.47
N SER A 308 8.62 -7.66 -7.37
CA SER A 308 8.42 -8.55 -8.52
C SER A 308 6.93 -8.67 -8.88
N PRO A 309 6.52 -8.72 -10.16
CA PRO A 309 5.14 -9.02 -10.56
C PRO A 309 4.59 -10.37 -10.07
N ARG A 310 5.46 -11.21 -9.50
CA ARG A 310 5.10 -12.50 -8.87
C ARG A 310 4.85 -12.37 -7.37
N GLU A 311 5.21 -11.26 -6.75
CA GLU A 311 5.03 -10.99 -5.32
C GLU A 311 3.67 -10.33 -5.07
N VAL A 312 3.05 -10.65 -3.93
CA VAL A 312 1.78 -10.02 -3.51
C VAL A 312 1.96 -8.51 -3.38
N ASP A 313 3.13 -8.05 -2.90
CA ASP A 313 3.47 -6.64 -2.69
C ASP A 313 3.36 -5.80 -3.95
N PHE A 314 3.60 -6.38 -5.12
CA PHE A 314 3.43 -5.71 -6.41
C PHE A 314 1.97 -5.28 -6.66
N TYR A 315 1.01 -6.10 -6.21
CA TYR A 315 -0.41 -5.84 -6.37
C TYR A 315 -1.01 -5.09 -5.17
N MET A 316 -0.25 -4.84 -4.10
CA MET A 316 -0.75 -4.11 -2.94
C MET A 316 -1.17 -2.68 -3.26
N THR A 317 -0.72 -2.08 -4.37
CA THR A 317 -1.21 -0.75 -4.75
C THR A 317 -2.68 -0.76 -5.20
N SER A 318 -3.17 -1.82 -5.87
CA SER A 318 -4.58 -1.90 -6.27
C SER A 318 -5.51 -2.07 -5.06
N VAL A 319 -5.02 -2.73 -4.00
CA VAL A 319 -5.71 -2.88 -2.72
C VAL A 319 -6.07 -1.52 -2.10
N TYR A 320 -5.26 -0.48 -2.31
CA TYR A 320 -5.47 0.85 -1.75
C TYR A 320 -6.24 1.82 -2.66
N LEU A 321 -6.86 1.32 -3.73
CA LEU A 321 -7.80 2.11 -4.53
C LEU A 321 -9.16 2.24 -3.83
N LEU A 322 -9.18 2.99 -2.73
CA LEU A 322 -10.32 3.10 -1.81
C LEU A 322 -11.33 4.20 -2.17
N HIS A 323 -11.04 4.97 -3.22
CA HIS A 323 -11.77 6.18 -3.60
C HIS A 323 -13.26 5.96 -3.85
N GLU A 324 -13.66 4.81 -4.42
CA GLU A 324 -15.07 4.47 -4.59
C GLU A 324 -15.78 4.26 -3.25
N GLY A 325 -15.09 3.71 -2.25
CA GLY A 325 -15.60 3.62 -0.87
C GLY A 325 -15.90 5.00 -0.30
N SER A 326 -14.95 5.94 -0.40
CA SER A 326 -15.14 7.31 0.09
C SER A 326 -16.27 8.04 -0.67
N ARG A 327 -16.37 7.90 -1.99
CA ARG A 327 -17.45 8.49 -2.81
C ARG A 327 -18.83 7.96 -2.44
N ASN A 328 -18.96 6.64 -2.36
CA ASN A 328 -20.23 6.01 -2.01
C ASN A 328 -20.65 6.30 -0.57
N ALA A 329 -19.68 6.40 0.36
CA ALA A 329 -19.95 6.91 1.70
C ALA A 329 -20.44 8.36 1.68
N GLY A 330 -19.80 9.24 0.89
CA GLY A 330 -20.20 10.64 0.71
C GLY A 330 -21.65 10.78 0.24
N MET A 331 -22.06 10.01 -0.76
CA MET A 331 -23.46 10.00 -1.23
C MET A 331 -24.45 9.58 -0.15
N GLU A 332 -24.12 8.58 0.66
CA GLU A 332 -24.99 8.18 1.78
C GLU A 332 -25.02 9.22 2.90
N ILE A 333 -23.89 9.86 3.19
CA ILE A 333 -23.79 10.94 4.17
C ILE A 333 -24.70 12.11 3.76
N GLU A 334 -24.65 12.53 2.50
CA GLU A 334 -25.50 13.59 1.96
C GLU A 334 -26.99 13.20 1.98
N ARG A 335 -27.31 11.96 1.61
CA ARG A 335 -28.68 11.44 1.58
C ARG A 335 -29.32 11.37 2.98
N LEU A 336 -28.56 10.92 3.98
CA LEU A 336 -29.06 10.74 5.35
C LEU A 336 -29.06 12.04 6.14
N GLY A 337 -28.05 12.89 5.91
CA GLY A 337 -27.76 14.05 6.73
C GLY A 337 -27.17 13.67 8.10
N ASN A 338 -26.48 14.64 8.72
CA ASN A 338 -25.77 14.45 9.97
C ASN A 338 -26.68 13.97 11.13
N ALA A 339 -27.89 14.54 11.25
CA ALA A 339 -28.82 14.20 12.32
C ALA A 339 -29.19 12.70 12.33
N ARG A 340 -29.40 12.10 11.14
CA ARG A 340 -29.70 10.66 11.06
C ARG A 340 -28.48 9.81 11.41
N LEU A 341 -27.29 10.18 10.93
CA LEU A 341 -26.03 9.49 11.27
C LEU A 341 -25.73 9.53 12.77
N GLN A 342 -25.98 10.66 13.43
CA GLN A 342 -25.83 10.83 14.88
C GLN A 342 -26.78 9.92 15.67
N ALA A 343 -28.00 9.75 15.18
CA ALA A 343 -29.01 8.87 15.78
C ALA A 343 -28.75 7.37 15.55
N MET A 344 -27.87 6.99 14.61
CA MET A 344 -27.57 5.59 14.36
C MET A 344 -26.77 4.96 15.50
N ASN A 345 -27.15 3.77 15.94
CA ASN A 345 -26.30 2.96 16.80
C ASN A 345 -25.13 2.36 15.99
N MET A 346 -24.15 1.77 16.68
CA MET A 346 -22.95 1.26 16.02
C MET A 346 -23.25 0.08 15.08
N GLU A 347 -24.22 -0.77 15.42
CA GLU A 347 -24.62 -1.90 14.57
C GLU A 347 -25.25 -1.43 13.24
N GLU A 348 -26.06 -0.38 13.27
CA GLU A 348 -26.57 0.27 12.05
C GLU A 348 -25.44 0.84 11.19
N ILE A 349 -24.44 1.49 11.80
CA ILE A 349 -23.27 2.04 11.08
C ILE A 349 -22.45 0.91 10.44
N LEU A 350 -22.20 -0.19 11.15
CA LEU A 350 -21.44 -1.33 10.62
C LEU A 350 -22.16 -2.02 9.47
N ASN A 351 -23.48 -2.19 9.57
CA ASN A 351 -24.28 -2.80 8.49
C ASN A 351 -24.29 -1.91 7.25
N MET A 352 -24.44 -0.59 7.42
CA MET A 352 -24.33 0.38 6.33
C MET A 352 -22.93 0.39 5.71
N THR A 353 -21.89 0.33 6.54
CA THR A 353 -20.49 0.23 6.09
C THR A 353 -20.31 -0.98 5.19
N ASN A 354 -20.80 -2.15 5.60
CA ASN A 354 -20.72 -3.38 4.82
C ASN A 354 -21.51 -3.29 3.50
N GLU A 355 -22.71 -2.70 3.53
CA GLU A 355 -23.52 -2.48 2.33
C GLU A 355 -22.80 -1.61 1.30
N ILE A 356 -22.27 -0.46 1.73
CA ILE A 356 -21.48 0.43 0.88
C ILE A 356 -20.23 -0.28 0.38
N THR A 357 -19.53 -1.03 1.24
CA THR A 357 -18.33 -1.80 0.87
C THR A 357 -18.63 -2.75 -0.28
N ASN A 358 -19.70 -3.54 -0.19
CA ASN A 358 -20.03 -4.54 -1.22
C ASN A 358 -20.29 -3.94 -2.61
N ARG A 359 -20.75 -2.70 -2.70
CA ARG A 359 -20.92 -1.98 -3.98
C ARG A 359 -19.71 -1.13 -4.40
N SER A 360 -18.75 -0.91 -3.50
CA SER A 360 -17.57 -0.06 -3.74
C SER A 360 -16.30 -0.85 -4.10
N VAL A 361 -16.30 -2.15 -3.82
CA VAL A 361 -15.15 -3.02 -4.04
C VAL A 361 -14.89 -3.20 -5.53
N LEU A 362 -13.62 -3.05 -5.91
CA LEU A 362 -13.18 -3.25 -7.28
C LEU A 362 -13.06 -4.75 -7.60
N ASP A 363 -13.33 -5.10 -8.86
CA ASP A 363 -12.97 -6.42 -9.40
C ASP A 363 -11.44 -6.53 -9.49
N LEU A 364 -10.83 -7.05 -8.43
CA LEU A 364 -9.38 -7.06 -8.31
C LEU A 364 -8.68 -7.92 -9.35
N GLN A 365 -9.34 -8.86 -10.03
CA GLN A 365 -8.65 -9.66 -11.03
C GLN A 365 -8.27 -8.80 -12.24
N ASP A 366 -9.21 -8.01 -12.76
CA ASP A 366 -8.94 -7.11 -13.87
C ASP A 366 -8.29 -5.80 -13.42
N VAL A 367 -8.65 -5.28 -12.23
CA VAL A 367 -8.05 -4.05 -11.71
C VAL A 367 -6.59 -4.26 -11.30
N SER A 368 -6.22 -5.37 -10.67
CA SER A 368 -4.81 -5.59 -10.29
C SER A 368 -3.92 -5.80 -11.50
N ALA A 369 -4.43 -6.45 -12.55
CA ALA A 369 -3.72 -6.56 -13.83
C ALA A 369 -3.57 -5.19 -14.52
N ALA A 370 -4.65 -4.38 -14.56
CA ALA A 370 -4.65 -3.01 -15.07
C ALA A 370 -3.66 -2.11 -14.34
N VAL A 371 -3.76 -2.08 -13.01
CA VAL A 371 -3.00 -1.17 -12.14
C VAL A 371 -1.55 -1.61 -12.04
N GLY A 372 -1.28 -2.90 -11.83
CA GLY A 372 0.07 -3.44 -11.73
C GLY A 372 0.87 -3.16 -12.99
N TYR A 373 0.28 -3.37 -14.17
CA TYR A 373 0.97 -3.10 -15.43
C TYR A 373 1.17 -1.61 -15.70
N MET A 374 0.12 -0.80 -15.51
CA MET A 374 0.17 0.65 -15.66
C MET A 374 1.28 1.26 -14.77
N MET A 375 1.34 0.85 -13.50
CA MET A 375 2.31 1.39 -12.55
C MET A 375 3.72 0.86 -12.78
N TYR A 376 3.88 -0.42 -13.12
CA TYR A 376 5.19 -1.00 -13.47
C TYR A 376 5.83 -0.34 -14.69
N ASN A 377 5.00 0.17 -15.60
CA ASN A 377 5.47 0.90 -16.78
C ASN A 377 5.46 2.42 -16.58
N ALA A 378 5.28 2.90 -15.35
CA ALA A 378 5.23 4.34 -15.05
C ALA A 378 4.24 5.10 -15.96
N TYR A 379 3.06 4.50 -16.20
CA TYR A 379 1.99 4.99 -17.07
C TYR A 379 2.28 4.95 -18.58
N ASP A 380 3.33 4.25 -19.03
CA ASP A 380 3.52 3.92 -20.45
C ASP A 380 2.59 2.77 -20.88
N PHE A 381 1.75 3.05 -21.87
CA PHE A 381 0.75 2.13 -22.40
C PHE A 381 1.10 1.51 -23.75
N THR A 382 2.26 1.83 -24.32
CA THR A 382 2.59 1.50 -25.72
C THR A 382 2.45 0.00 -26.02
N SER A 383 2.93 -0.86 -25.12
CA SER A 383 2.83 -2.32 -25.26
C SER A 383 1.41 -2.87 -25.17
N TRP A 384 0.46 -2.12 -24.59
CA TRP A 384 -0.96 -2.50 -24.56
C TRP A 384 -1.72 -2.01 -25.77
N GLU A 385 -1.28 -0.92 -26.41
CA GLU A 385 -1.94 -0.38 -27.59
C GLU A 385 -1.92 -1.34 -28.77
N GLU A 386 -0.86 -2.13 -28.93
CA GLU A 386 -0.77 -3.17 -29.95
C GLU A 386 -1.53 -4.43 -29.53
N ALA A 387 -1.32 -4.90 -28.29
CA ALA A 387 -1.88 -6.15 -27.81
C ALA A 387 -3.42 -6.12 -27.67
N ARG A 388 -4.02 -4.95 -27.42
CA ARG A 388 -5.47 -4.80 -27.31
C ARG A 388 -6.21 -4.99 -28.64
N LEU A 389 -5.54 -4.75 -29.77
CA LEU A 389 -6.13 -4.90 -31.11
C LEU A 389 -6.44 -6.35 -31.45
N THR A 390 -5.78 -7.31 -30.79
CA THR A 390 -5.90 -8.74 -31.08
C THR A 390 -6.41 -9.55 -29.89
N ASN A 391 -6.61 -8.92 -28.72
CA ASN A 391 -7.06 -9.60 -27.51
C ASN A 391 -8.11 -8.77 -26.72
N PRO A 392 -9.41 -9.18 -26.71
CA PRO A 392 -10.48 -8.42 -26.06
C PRO A 392 -10.32 -8.32 -24.53
N VAL A 393 -9.63 -9.27 -23.89
CA VAL A 393 -9.32 -9.18 -22.45
C VAL A 393 -8.33 -8.05 -22.19
N ILE A 394 -7.35 -7.85 -23.07
CA ILE A 394 -6.39 -6.75 -22.97
C ILE A 394 -7.08 -5.41 -23.25
N GLU A 395 -8.00 -5.34 -24.21
CA GLU A 395 -8.81 -4.12 -24.45
C GLU A 395 -9.60 -3.70 -23.19
N ARG A 396 -10.28 -4.64 -22.52
CA ARG A 396 -11.00 -4.33 -21.26
C ARG A 396 -10.06 -3.76 -20.20
N ARG A 397 -8.91 -4.38 -19.99
CA ARG A 397 -7.92 -3.94 -18.98
C ARG A 397 -7.31 -2.59 -19.34
N TYR A 398 -7.04 -2.37 -20.63
CA TYR A 398 -6.55 -1.11 -21.17
C TYR A 398 -7.51 0.04 -20.86
N GLN A 399 -8.80 -0.14 -21.14
CA GLN A 399 -9.83 0.86 -20.83
C GLN A 399 -9.92 1.18 -19.33
N ILE A 400 -9.82 0.14 -18.47
CA ILE A 400 -9.78 0.32 -17.01
C ILE A 400 -8.56 1.16 -16.60
N ALA A 401 -7.38 0.83 -17.14
CA ALA A 401 -6.14 1.53 -16.79
C ALA A 401 -6.14 2.98 -17.28
N GLN A 402 -6.64 3.25 -18.50
CA GLN A 402 -6.75 4.62 -19.01
C GLN A 402 -7.68 5.48 -18.15
N ARG A 403 -8.85 4.96 -17.77
CA ARG A 403 -9.78 5.66 -16.88
C ARG A 403 -9.13 5.94 -15.52
N LEU A 404 -8.54 4.93 -14.88
CA LEU A 404 -7.88 5.10 -13.59
C LEU A 404 -6.70 6.08 -13.65
N LYS A 405 -5.90 6.07 -14.73
CA LYS A 405 -4.86 7.07 -14.94
C LYS A 405 -5.46 8.48 -14.97
N ALA A 406 -6.51 8.71 -15.75
CA ALA A 406 -7.15 10.01 -15.86
C ALA A 406 -7.72 10.49 -14.51
N ASP A 407 -8.33 9.57 -13.75
CA ASP A 407 -8.85 9.85 -12.41
C ASP A 407 -7.72 10.21 -11.42
N MET A 408 -6.64 9.43 -11.41
CA MET A 408 -5.46 9.68 -10.58
C MET A 408 -4.80 11.02 -10.94
N GLU A 409 -4.65 11.30 -12.23
CA GLU A 409 -4.04 12.52 -12.71
C GLU A 409 -4.85 13.77 -12.31
N SER A 410 -6.16 13.70 -12.50
CA SER A 410 -7.08 14.75 -12.06
C SER A 410 -7.05 14.93 -10.54
N ALA A 411 -6.97 13.82 -9.78
CA ALA A 411 -6.88 13.86 -8.33
C ALA A 411 -5.56 14.46 -7.83
N VAL A 412 -4.43 14.17 -8.49
CA VAL A 412 -3.14 14.82 -8.19
C VAL A 412 -3.22 16.33 -8.41
N GLN A 413 -3.85 16.79 -9.50
CA GLN A 413 -4.04 18.22 -9.77
C GLN A 413 -4.99 18.92 -8.78
N ARG A 414 -5.96 18.18 -8.22
CA ARG A 414 -6.84 18.70 -7.15
C ARG A 414 -6.17 18.70 -5.78
N THR A 415 -5.22 17.79 -5.55
CA THR A 415 -4.52 17.63 -4.26
C THR A 415 -3.28 18.52 -4.14
N LEU A 416 -2.57 18.75 -5.25
CA LEU A 416 -1.33 19.52 -5.29
C LEU A 416 -1.51 20.79 -6.12
N ASP A 417 -0.96 21.89 -5.64
CA ASP A 417 -0.87 23.12 -6.41
C ASP A 417 0.34 23.07 -7.36
N LEU A 418 0.10 22.56 -8.56
CA LEU A 418 1.12 22.39 -9.60
C LEU A 418 1.32 23.66 -10.45
N GLY A 419 0.69 24.78 -10.08
CA GLY A 419 0.72 26.03 -10.84
C GLY A 419 0.15 25.88 -12.26
N ALA A 420 0.69 26.65 -13.20
CA ALA A 420 0.26 26.67 -14.61
C ALA A 420 0.85 25.52 -15.45
N ARG A 421 1.19 24.37 -14.84
CA ARG A 421 1.72 23.21 -15.58
C ARG A 421 0.66 22.73 -16.58
N SER A 422 1.00 22.78 -17.86
CA SER A 422 0.17 22.27 -18.96
C SER A 422 0.44 20.80 -19.28
N GLN A 423 1.54 20.24 -18.78
CA GLN A 423 1.93 18.87 -19.05
C GLN A 423 1.22 17.87 -18.12
N PRO A 424 0.88 16.66 -18.64
CA PRO A 424 0.42 15.55 -17.83
C PRO A 424 1.34 15.29 -16.62
N VAL A 425 0.75 15.04 -15.46
CA VAL A 425 1.47 14.83 -14.20
C VAL A 425 1.91 13.38 -14.06
N LEU A 426 1.09 12.45 -14.54
CA LEU A 426 1.36 11.01 -14.47
C LEU A 426 1.80 10.51 -15.84
N GLN A 427 3.07 10.73 -16.17
CA GLN A 427 3.71 10.22 -17.38
C GLN A 427 5.10 9.69 -17.03
N PRO A 428 5.71 8.81 -17.85
CA PRO A 428 7.01 8.23 -17.52
C PRO A 428 8.09 9.26 -17.19
N SER A 429 8.09 10.40 -17.88
CA SER A 429 9.04 11.51 -17.67
C SER A 429 8.86 12.25 -16.34
N SER A 430 7.71 12.08 -15.66
CA SER A 430 7.47 12.67 -14.34
C SER A 430 8.17 11.92 -13.20
N PHE A 431 8.67 10.72 -13.47
CA PHE A 431 9.32 9.88 -12.48
C PHE A 431 10.81 9.70 -12.82
N ASN A 432 11.64 10.25 -11.95
CA ASN A 432 13.08 10.09 -11.98
C ASN A 432 13.51 8.82 -11.23
N PHE A 433 13.34 7.68 -11.86
CA PHE A 433 13.89 6.42 -11.36
C PHE A 433 15.42 6.32 -11.50
N GLU A 434 16.09 7.34 -12.05
CA GLU A 434 17.57 7.38 -12.20
C GLU A 434 18.33 7.32 -10.87
N ARG A 435 17.64 7.51 -9.74
CA ARG A 435 18.22 7.61 -8.39
C ARG A 435 17.63 6.63 -7.37
N VAL A 436 16.98 5.55 -7.82
CA VAL A 436 16.68 4.45 -6.88
C VAL A 436 18.00 3.80 -6.49
N PRO A 437 18.38 3.70 -5.20
CA PRO A 437 19.66 3.15 -4.80
C PRO A 437 19.78 1.70 -5.27
N THR A 438 20.55 1.47 -6.33
CA THR A 438 21.03 0.14 -6.68
C THR A 438 22.17 -0.17 -5.70
N SER A 439 21.82 -0.65 -4.51
CA SER A 439 22.76 -0.90 -3.40
C SER A 439 23.87 -1.93 -3.71
N SER A 440 24.01 -2.40 -4.95
CA SER A 440 25.01 -3.37 -5.39
C SER A 440 25.95 -2.87 -6.50
N LEU A 441 25.75 -1.68 -7.06
CA LEU A 441 26.58 -1.17 -8.16
C LEU A 441 27.18 0.20 -7.80
N ASP A 442 28.48 0.35 -8.00
CA ASP A 442 29.15 1.65 -7.89
C ASP A 442 28.59 2.64 -8.96
N ALA A 443 28.61 3.93 -8.65
CA ALA A 443 28.02 4.97 -9.52
C ALA A 443 28.60 5.00 -10.94
N SER A 444 29.89 4.67 -11.11
CA SER A 444 30.57 4.54 -12.40
C SER A 444 30.08 3.33 -13.19
N ALA A 445 29.93 2.18 -12.52
CA ALA A 445 29.37 0.97 -13.13
C ALA A 445 27.93 1.19 -13.61
N LEU A 446 27.12 1.91 -12.81
CA LEU A 446 25.75 2.26 -13.18
C LEU A 446 25.70 3.19 -14.40
N GLN A 447 26.49 4.27 -14.42
CA GLN A 447 26.56 5.16 -15.59
C GLN A 447 27.05 4.45 -16.85
N THR A 448 28.04 3.56 -16.71
CA THR A 448 28.52 2.74 -17.82
C THR A 448 27.39 1.88 -18.36
N ARG A 449 26.64 1.22 -17.49
CA ARG A 449 25.54 0.34 -17.91
C ARG A 449 24.38 1.10 -18.55
N VAL A 450 24.04 2.28 -18.03
CA VAL A 450 23.04 3.17 -18.64
C VAL A 450 23.45 3.57 -20.06
N ARG A 451 24.73 3.91 -20.25
CA ARG A 451 25.26 4.26 -21.58
C ARG A 451 25.22 3.08 -22.54
N GLU A 452 25.54 1.88 -22.08
CA GLU A 452 25.43 0.65 -22.89
C GLU A 452 23.99 0.40 -23.34
N LEU A 453 23.02 0.53 -22.43
CA LEU A 453 21.61 0.39 -22.75
C LEU A 453 21.12 1.51 -23.70
N ALA A 454 21.58 2.74 -23.52
CA ALA A 454 21.25 3.85 -24.42
C ALA A 454 21.80 3.60 -25.84
N ASN A 455 23.03 3.08 -25.93
CA ASN A 455 23.63 2.70 -27.21
C ASN A 455 22.88 1.53 -27.87
N ASP A 456 22.45 0.52 -27.10
CA ASP A 456 21.61 -0.59 -27.60
C ASP A 456 20.28 -0.07 -28.16
N LEU A 457 19.61 0.83 -27.44
CA LEU A 457 18.40 1.50 -27.93
C LEU A 457 18.65 2.28 -29.23
N GLN A 458 19.70 3.10 -29.29
CA GLN A 458 20.06 3.85 -30.51
C GLN A 458 20.38 2.93 -31.69
N ALA A 459 21.08 1.82 -31.45
CA ALA A 459 21.42 0.84 -32.47
C ALA A 459 20.16 0.19 -33.04
N ARG A 460 19.21 -0.20 -32.17
CA ARG A 460 17.93 -0.81 -32.54
C ARG A 460 17.00 0.14 -33.28
N MET A 461 17.08 1.45 -33.01
CA MET A 461 16.35 2.46 -33.79
C MET A 461 16.83 2.54 -35.25
N GLY A 462 18.08 2.14 -35.52
CA GLY A 462 18.68 2.18 -36.86
C GLY A 462 18.66 3.60 -37.45
N PHE A 463 18.25 3.71 -38.71
CA PHE A 463 18.14 4.99 -39.42
C PHE A 463 16.91 5.81 -39.02
N ASN A 464 15.87 5.18 -38.46
CA ASN A 464 14.65 5.87 -38.08
C ASN A 464 14.79 6.48 -36.68
N ARG A 465 15.41 7.66 -36.61
CA ARG A 465 15.65 8.37 -35.34
C ARG A 465 14.49 9.27 -34.90
N SER A 466 13.26 8.73 -34.90
CA SER A 466 12.08 9.43 -34.39
C SER A 466 11.78 9.07 -32.92
N ARG A 467 11.01 9.93 -32.24
CA ARG A 467 10.54 9.68 -30.87
C ARG A 467 9.59 8.47 -30.81
N GLU A 468 8.71 8.32 -31.80
CA GLU A 468 7.79 7.19 -31.91
C GLU A 468 8.56 5.86 -32.07
N ASN A 469 9.62 5.86 -32.88
CA ASN A 469 10.45 4.66 -33.05
C ASN A 469 11.27 4.34 -31.79
N LEU A 470 11.75 5.37 -31.07
CA LEU A 470 12.43 5.18 -29.78
C LEU A 470 11.50 4.51 -28.75
N ILE A 471 10.25 4.95 -28.65
CA ILE A 471 9.27 4.36 -27.72
C ILE A 471 9.03 2.88 -28.07
N ARG A 472 8.83 2.57 -29.36
CA ARG A 472 8.66 1.18 -29.83
C ARG A 472 9.86 0.30 -29.47
N VAL A 473 11.07 0.72 -29.82
CA VAL A 473 12.31 -0.01 -29.54
C VAL A 473 12.55 -0.20 -28.04
N TYR A 474 12.22 0.81 -27.24
CA TYR A 474 12.28 0.73 -25.79
C TYR A 474 11.32 -0.31 -25.22
N ALA A 475 10.08 -0.36 -25.70
CA ALA A 475 9.09 -1.36 -25.29
C ALA A 475 9.54 -2.78 -25.66
N GLU A 476 9.99 -2.99 -26.90
CA GLU A 476 10.53 -4.27 -27.38
C GLU A 476 11.69 -4.76 -26.49
N ARG A 477 12.63 -3.85 -26.16
CA ARG A 477 13.77 -4.20 -25.30
C ARG A 477 13.35 -4.55 -23.88
N LYS A 478 12.38 -3.85 -23.29
CA LYS A 478 11.83 -4.22 -21.98
C LYS A 478 11.20 -5.61 -21.99
N ASP A 479 10.49 -5.97 -23.04
CA ASP A 479 9.84 -7.28 -23.16
C ASP A 479 10.87 -8.41 -23.35
N GLU A 480 11.97 -8.17 -24.05
CA GLU A 480 13.11 -9.10 -24.07
C GLU A 480 13.73 -9.33 -22.69
N LEU A 481 13.98 -8.26 -21.94
CA LEU A 481 14.54 -8.36 -20.59
C LEU A 481 13.58 -9.10 -19.64
N ARG A 482 12.27 -8.86 -19.74
CA ARG A 482 11.25 -9.62 -19.00
C ARG A 482 11.26 -11.10 -19.34
N ARG A 483 11.34 -11.47 -20.62
CA ARG A 483 11.47 -12.88 -21.04
C ARG A 483 12.72 -13.53 -20.46
N THR A 484 13.81 -12.77 -20.32
CA THR A 484 15.05 -13.24 -19.67
C THR A 484 14.83 -13.53 -18.18
N LEU A 485 13.95 -12.78 -17.50
CA LEU A 485 13.58 -13.06 -16.10
C LEU A 485 12.88 -14.41 -15.92
N GLU A 486 12.22 -14.91 -16.95
CA GLU A 486 11.36 -16.10 -16.85
C GLU A 486 12.09 -17.41 -17.15
N GLY A 487 13.12 -17.37 -18.00
CA GLY A 487 13.79 -18.58 -18.52
C GLY A 487 15.30 -18.67 -18.33
N ALA A 488 15.95 -17.66 -17.77
CA ALA A 488 17.42 -17.62 -17.70
C ALA A 488 18.01 -18.07 -16.34
N ASP A 489 19.31 -18.32 -16.33
CA ASP A 489 20.07 -18.60 -15.10
C ASP A 489 20.06 -17.39 -14.12
N ALA A 490 20.52 -17.60 -12.90
CA ALA A 490 20.48 -16.58 -11.85
C ALA A 490 21.22 -15.29 -12.22
N ALA A 491 22.36 -15.40 -12.90
CA ALA A 491 23.19 -14.25 -13.28
C ALA A 491 22.54 -13.44 -14.42
N ALA A 492 21.93 -14.11 -15.40
CA ALA A 492 21.17 -13.47 -16.45
C ALA A 492 19.90 -12.78 -15.91
N ARG A 493 19.23 -13.39 -14.92
CA ARG A 493 18.10 -12.77 -14.23
C ARG A 493 18.52 -11.53 -13.46
N GLU A 494 19.62 -11.60 -12.70
CA GLU A 494 20.16 -10.45 -11.98
C GLU A 494 20.49 -9.29 -12.92
N ARG A 495 21.19 -9.56 -14.04
CA ARG A 495 21.47 -8.56 -15.07
C ARG A 495 20.20 -7.99 -15.69
N ALA A 496 19.20 -8.82 -16.00
CA ALA A 496 17.95 -8.34 -16.56
C ALA A 496 17.15 -7.45 -15.59
N VAL A 497 17.19 -7.74 -14.28
CA VAL A 497 16.61 -6.86 -13.25
C VAL A 497 17.32 -5.51 -13.23
N VAL A 498 18.65 -5.51 -13.22
CA VAL A 498 19.46 -4.28 -13.28
C VAL A 498 19.12 -3.49 -14.53
N ASP A 499 19.12 -4.13 -15.70
CA ASP A 499 18.83 -3.45 -16.97
C ASP A 499 17.43 -2.87 -16.98
N LEU A 500 16.40 -3.63 -16.58
CA LEU A 500 15.02 -3.15 -16.50
C LEU A 500 14.87 -1.90 -15.62
N ARG A 501 15.64 -1.83 -14.53
CA ARG A 501 15.68 -0.65 -13.64
C ARG A 501 16.36 0.55 -14.31
N LEU A 502 17.38 0.31 -15.13
CA LEU A 502 18.15 1.34 -15.82
C LEU A 502 17.55 1.76 -17.17
N MET A 503 16.59 0.99 -17.72
CA MET A 503 15.99 1.22 -19.05
C MET A 503 15.39 2.63 -19.17
N MET A 504 14.76 3.17 -18.13
CA MET A 504 14.22 4.54 -18.17
C MET A 504 15.31 5.61 -18.29
N MET A 505 16.46 5.39 -17.64
CA MET A 505 17.61 6.30 -17.73
C MET A 505 18.19 6.29 -19.14
N ALA A 506 18.34 5.09 -19.71
CA ALA A 506 18.81 4.88 -21.06
C ALA A 506 17.86 5.53 -22.09
N LEU A 507 16.55 5.33 -21.93
CA LEU A 507 15.52 5.95 -22.77
C LEU A 507 15.65 7.47 -22.79
N ARG A 508 15.75 8.10 -21.62
CA ARG A 508 15.89 9.55 -21.51
C ARG A 508 17.16 10.05 -22.19
N GLN A 509 18.29 9.38 -21.97
CA GLN A 509 19.55 9.73 -22.61
C GLN A 509 19.44 9.69 -24.15
N VAL A 510 18.75 8.69 -24.70
CA VAL A 510 18.50 8.64 -26.16
C VAL A 510 17.53 9.73 -26.58
N TYR A 511 16.44 9.94 -25.85
CA TYR A 511 15.43 10.95 -26.15
C TYR A 511 16.04 12.36 -26.23
N ASP A 512 16.88 12.72 -25.26
CA ASP A 512 17.56 14.02 -25.19
C ASP A 512 18.60 14.20 -26.32
N SER A 513 19.09 13.08 -26.90
CA SER A 513 20.01 13.08 -28.03
C SER A 513 19.33 13.12 -29.40
N LEU A 514 18.01 12.91 -29.46
CA LEU A 514 17.28 12.97 -30.73
C LEU A 514 17.27 14.42 -31.23
N PRO A 515 17.46 14.65 -32.54
CA PRO A 515 17.34 15.98 -33.09
C PRO A 515 15.95 16.53 -32.74
N LEU A 516 15.91 17.76 -32.22
CA LEU A 516 14.69 18.54 -32.11
C LEU A 516 14.21 18.82 -33.53
N THR A 517 13.59 17.83 -34.18
CA THR A 517 12.84 18.10 -35.39
C THR A 517 11.73 19.06 -34.97
N ALA A 518 11.77 20.25 -35.57
CA ALA A 518 10.69 21.21 -35.46
C ALA A 518 9.35 20.51 -35.68
N THR A 519 8.35 20.98 -34.95
CA THR A 519 6.91 20.76 -35.11
C THR A 519 6.48 20.30 -36.52
N PRO A 520 5.44 19.45 -36.62
CA PRO A 520 5.13 18.69 -37.81
C PRO A 520 4.93 19.62 -39.01
N THR A 521 5.66 19.36 -40.09
CA THR A 521 5.38 19.96 -41.39
C THR A 521 3.93 19.64 -41.73
N ARG A 522 3.10 20.70 -41.71
CA ARG A 522 1.79 20.80 -42.36
C ARG A 522 1.73 19.83 -43.54
N ILE A 523 0.78 18.90 -43.49
CA ILE A 523 0.24 18.25 -44.68
C ILE A 523 -0.26 19.38 -45.58
N SER A 524 0.56 19.77 -46.56
CA SER A 524 0.12 20.62 -47.67
C SER A 524 -0.71 19.75 -48.60
N TYR A 525 -2.01 19.71 -48.34
CA TYR A 525 -3.01 19.53 -49.38
C TYR A 525 -2.87 20.66 -50.39
N GLN A 526 -2.13 20.45 -51.48
CA GLN A 526 -2.31 21.11 -52.78
C GLN A 526 -1.86 20.12 -53.86
N MET A 527 -2.80 19.34 -54.40
CA MET A 527 -3.47 19.66 -55.67
C MET A 527 -2.52 19.58 -56.88
N HIS A 528 -2.12 18.35 -57.26
CA HIS A 528 -1.87 18.04 -58.66
C HIS A 528 -3.23 17.89 -59.35
N GLY A 529 -3.73 19.00 -59.85
CA GLY A 529 -4.96 19.06 -60.61
C GLY A 529 -5.07 20.43 -61.27
N LEU A 530 -4.32 20.64 -62.35
CA LEU A 530 -4.69 21.46 -63.53
C LEU A 530 -3.47 21.71 -64.42
N GLN A 531 -3.39 20.93 -65.50
CA GLN A 531 -2.87 21.24 -66.84
C GLN A 531 -2.82 19.87 -67.56
N THR A 532 -3.54 19.53 -68.62
CA THR A 532 -4.23 20.32 -69.65
C THR A 532 -5.05 19.36 -70.52
N THR A 533 -6.25 19.77 -70.97
CA THR A 533 -7.05 19.42 -72.19
C THR A 533 -8.52 19.21 -71.80
N MET A 534 -9.53 19.94 -72.26
CA MET A 534 -9.78 20.66 -73.53
C MET A 534 -10.45 22.02 -73.22
N LYS A 535 -10.09 23.18 -73.81
CA LYS A 535 -10.40 23.68 -75.15
C LYS A 535 -11.87 23.53 -75.61
N LEU A 536 -12.48 24.71 -75.82
CA LEU A 536 -13.65 25.04 -76.67
C LEU A 536 -15.02 24.69 -76.09
N ALA A 537 -16.07 25.49 -76.17
CA ALA A 537 -16.36 26.88 -76.55
C ALA A 537 -17.90 26.97 -76.40
N ALA A 538 -18.43 28.14 -76.01
CA ALA A 538 -19.85 28.43 -75.72
C ALA A 538 -20.32 28.08 -74.29
#